data_AF-A0A7W8FYN9-F1
#
_entry.id   AF-A0A7W8FYN9-F1
#
_cell.length_a   1.000
_cell.length_b   1.000
_cell.length_c   1.000
_cell.angle_alpha   90.00
_cell.angle_beta   90.00
_cell.angle_gamma   90.00
#
_symmetry.space_group_name_H-M   'P 1'
#
loop_
_entity.id
_entity.type
_entity.pdbx_description
1 polymer ?
#
loop_
_entity_poly.entity_id
_entity_poly.type
_entity_poly.pdbx_seq_one_letter_code
_entity_poly.pdbx_strand_id
1 'polypeptide(L)'
;MIVILHGWSDASTSFEPLARTLAELGLRSQVRRIFLGDYVSMDDDVTFDDIVVAMQRAWREAKLPTGARSVDLVVHSTGALVARYWMTRFFRPDTNPIHRLLMLAPANFGSPHAHKGLSFLGRVVKGYKAKRLFHTGRQILRGLEMASAFTWDLARTDRFDPKQRWYGRDRVLATVLVGTKGYSGIAAAANTPGSDGTVLVSTANLDPSYMRFDFATTPEAPTLEILSPNGATAFCRIPRENHSTIARKDGNFANPVTPTLIAAALTVDDAGFDAHLAELSRINAEHRREEAATPYTHGYQNTVFRVDDNHGAMVPDYFIEAFARTADDRDEDAAVTAKIQNDIIASVQINQVFSSFRAIKINCDRLQTLLIDRNRPLNLRITASPEFGETGSVGYNTLDYHATGSLRIDVGELGRIFRPDRTLLAQLVIRRHIADSLVSFRDAPD
;
A
#
# COMPACT_ATOMS: atom_id res chain seq x y z
N MET A 1 16.30 -14.22 -18.75
CA MET A 1 17.35 -13.74 -17.80
C MET A 1 16.61 -13.24 -16.59
N ILE A 2 17.13 -13.49 -15.38
CA ILE A 2 16.50 -13.02 -14.14
C ILE A 2 17.40 -12.00 -13.46
N VAL A 3 16.82 -10.92 -12.94
CA VAL A 3 17.47 -10.00 -12.01
C VAL A 3 16.74 -10.07 -10.67
N ILE A 4 17.45 -10.10 -9.55
CA ILE A 4 16.87 -10.12 -8.21
C ILE A 4 17.29 -8.85 -7.45
N LEU A 5 16.33 -8.12 -6.87
CA LEU A 5 16.58 -6.94 -6.02
C LEU A 5 16.10 -7.18 -4.60
N HIS A 6 16.97 -6.87 -3.63
CA HIS A 6 16.69 -7.01 -2.21
C HIS A 6 15.80 -5.88 -1.65
N GLY A 7 15.40 -6.00 -0.38
CA GLY A 7 14.64 -4.98 0.36
C GLY A 7 15.53 -4.06 1.21
N TRP A 8 14.92 -3.15 1.96
CA TRP A 8 15.64 -2.28 2.90
C TRP A 8 16.40 -3.07 3.98
N SER A 9 17.57 -2.55 4.38
CA SER A 9 18.47 -3.16 5.38
C SER A 9 18.97 -4.56 5.02
N ASP A 10 19.02 -4.89 3.73
CA ASP A 10 19.49 -6.17 3.22
C ASP A 10 20.57 -6.00 2.15
N ALA A 11 21.11 -7.11 1.65
CA ALA A 11 22.10 -7.16 0.58
C ALA A 11 21.80 -8.30 -0.39
N SER A 12 22.40 -8.23 -1.57
CA SER A 12 22.27 -9.24 -2.64
C SER A 12 22.59 -10.68 -2.18
N THR A 13 23.52 -10.86 -1.24
CA THR A 13 23.96 -12.18 -0.74
C THR A 13 22.85 -12.97 -0.04
N SER A 14 21.91 -12.30 0.62
CA SER A 14 20.74 -12.93 1.26
C SER A 14 19.81 -13.64 0.27
N PHE A 15 19.93 -13.34 -1.04
CA PHE A 15 19.11 -13.91 -2.11
C PHE A 15 19.79 -15.04 -2.88
N GLU A 16 21.03 -15.41 -2.52
CA GLU A 16 21.70 -16.57 -3.13
C GLU A 16 20.92 -17.88 -2.97
N PRO A 17 20.29 -18.20 -1.81
CA PRO A 17 19.45 -19.39 -1.70
C PRO A 17 18.27 -19.35 -2.67
N LEU A 18 17.59 -18.21 -2.80
CA LEU A 18 16.48 -18.06 -3.73
C LEU A 18 16.97 -18.30 -5.16
N ALA A 19 18.07 -17.65 -5.57
CA ALA A 19 18.67 -17.83 -6.89
C ALA A 19 19.02 -19.30 -7.19
N ARG A 20 19.56 -20.05 -6.23
CA ARG A 20 19.81 -21.50 -6.39
C ARG A 20 18.51 -22.26 -6.67
N THR A 21 17.44 -22.01 -5.92
CA THR A 21 16.14 -22.66 -6.23
C THR A 21 15.59 -22.23 -7.58
N LEU A 22 15.71 -20.96 -7.98
CA LEU A 22 15.26 -20.53 -9.30
C LEU A 22 16.02 -21.26 -10.43
N ALA A 23 17.31 -21.53 -10.24
CA ALA A 23 18.10 -22.33 -11.17
C ALA A 23 17.67 -23.81 -11.18
N GLU A 24 17.31 -24.37 -10.04
CA GLU A 24 16.85 -25.76 -9.88
C GLU A 24 15.42 -26.01 -10.39
N LEU A 25 14.55 -24.99 -10.34
CA LEU A 25 13.14 -25.08 -10.77
C LEU A 25 12.96 -25.30 -12.29
N GLY A 26 14.06 -25.32 -13.06
CA GLY A 26 14.01 -25.60 -14.49
C GLY A 26 13.13 -24.61 -15.26
N LEU A 27 13.14 -23.33 -14.86
CA LEU A 27 12.30 -22.23 -15.35
C LEU A 27 12.44 -21.98 -16.87
N ARG A 28 11.82 -22.83 -17.69
CA ARG A 28 12.06 -22.97 -19.14
C ARG A 28 13.56 -23.15 -19.47
N SER A 29 13.89 -23.68 -20.63
CA SER A 29 15.29 -23.86 -21.09
C SER A 29 16.06 -22.54 -21.35
N GLN A 30 15.57 -21.40 -20.85
CA GLN A 30 15.95 -20.05 -21.25
C GLN A 30 16.47 -19.14 -20.12
N VAL A 31 16.47 -19.57 -18.84
CA VAL A 31 17.17 -18.80 -17.80
C VAL A 31 18.68 -18.99 -17.96
N ARG A 32 19.26 -18.15 -18.83
CA ARG A 32 20.69 -18.21 -19.16
C ARG A 32 21.57 -17.70 -18.02
N ARG A 33 21.10 -16.70 -17.26
CA ARG A 33 21.83 -16.03 -16.18
C ARG A 33 20.85 -15.43 -15.16
N ILE A 34 21.25 -15.46 -13.88
CA ILE A 34 20.60 -14.76 -12.77
C ILE A 34 21.58 -13.72 -12.25
N PHE A 35 21.13 -12.46 -12.12
CA PHE A 35 21.90 -11.37 -11.54
C PHE A 35 21.31 -11.00 -10.18
N LEU A 36 22.17 -10.79 -9.19
CA LEU A 36 21.78 -10.26 -7.90
C LEU A 36 22.18 -8.79 -7.86
N GLY A 37 21.19 -7.89 -7.84
CA GLY A 37 21.42 -6.46 -7.73
C GLY A 37 21.52 -6.03 -6.27
N ASP A 38 22.38 -5.05 -6.01
CA ASP A 38 22.63 -4.50 -4.68
C ASP A 38 22.45 -2.98 -4.73
N TYR A 39 21.87 -2.39 -3.68
CA TYR A 39 21.72 -0.94 -3.55
C TYR A 39 21.78 -0.49 -2.09
N VAL A 40 22.29 0.72 -1.89
CA VAL A 40 22.40 1.33 -0.56
C VAL A 40 21.01 1.74 -0.08
N SER A 41 20.53 1.10 1.00
CA SER A 41 19.20 1.35 1.56
C SER A 41 19.20 1.91 2.99
N MET A 42 20.33 1.83 3.70
CA MET A 42 20.46 2.29 5.09
C MET A 42 21.19 3.63 5.24
N ASP A 43 21.58 4.28 4.16
CA ASP A 43 22.16 5.62 4.21
C ASP A 43 21.02 6.66 4.32
N ASP A 44 21.09 7.54 5.32
CA ASP A 44 19.99 8.45 5.66
C ASP A 44 19.77 9.55 4.63
N ASP A 45 20.74 9.82 3.76
CA ASP A 45 20.65 10.87 2.75
C ASP A 45 20.31 10.30 1.35
N VAL A 46 20.38 8.98 1.18
CA VAL A 46 20.02 8.32 -0.08
C VAL A 46 18.50 8.28 -0.26
N THR A 47 18.03 8.84 -1.38
CA THR A 47 16.61 8.86 -1.75
C THR A 47 16.25 7.79 -2.78
N PHE A 48 14.96 7.58 -3.03
CA PHE A 48 14.51 6.75 -4.14
C PHE A 48 14.97 7.29 -5.50
N ASP A 49 15.09 8.62 -5.66
CA ASP A 49 15.61 9.25 -6.88
C ASP A 49 17.06 8.84 -7.15
N ASP A 50 17.90 8.91 -6.12
CA ASP A 50 19.31 8.52 -6.22
C ASP A 50 19.43 7.04 -6.58
N ILE A 51 18.66 6.18 -5.92
CA ILE A 51 18.67 4.73 -6.16
C ILE A 51 18.29 4.42 -7.60
N VAL A 52 17.20 4.99 -8.15
CA VAL A 52 16.77 4.61 -9.50
C VAL A 52 17.71 5.16 -10.58
N VAL A 53 18.32 6.34 -10.36
CA VAL A 53 19.35 6.87 -11.27
C VAL A 53 20.61 6.01 -11.20
N ALA A 54 21.01 5.55 -10.01
CA ALA A 54 22.13 4.62 -9.85
C ALA A 54 21.83 3.25 -10.46
N MET A 55 20.62 2.72 -10.27
CA MET A 55 20.14 1.48 -10.88
C MET A 55 20.22 1.56 -12.41
N GLN A 56 19.80 2.67 -13.01
CA GLN A 56 19.89 2.86 -14.47
C GLN A 56 21.34 2.86 -14.97
N ARG A 57 22.27 3.45 -14.21
CA ARG A 57 23.71 3.42 -14.53
C ARG A 57 24.27 2.01 -14.42
N ALA A 58 24.02 1.32 -13.30
CA ALA A 58 24.47 -0.03 -13.05
C ALA A 58 23.91 -1.04 -14.07
N TRP A 59 22.64 -0.88 -14.47
CA TRP A 59 22.00 -1.71 -15.49
C TRP A 59 22.72 -1.64 -16.84
N ARG A 60 23.13 -0.43 -17.24
CA ARG A 60 23.89 -0.20 -18.49
C ARG A 60 25.32 -0.72 -18.39
N GLU A 61 25.99 -0.49 -17.27
CA GLU A 61 27.36 -0.98 -17.03
C GLU A 61 27.44 -2.51 -17.06
N ALA A 62 26.47 -3.18 -16.43
CA ALA A 62 26.33 -4.63 -16.47
C ALA A 62 25.86 -5.17 -17.84
N LYS A 63 25.59 -4.28 -18.82
CA LYS A 63 25.08 -4.60 -20.16
C LYS A 63 23.81 -5.45 -20.11
N LEU A 64 22.94 -5.18 -19.13
CA LEU A 64 21.66 -5.85 -19.02
C LEU A 64 20.72 -5.40 -20.16
N PRO A 65 19.87 -6.30 -20.69
CA PRO A 65 18.96 -5.96 -21.79
C PRO A 65 18.03 -4.79 -21.46
N THR A 66 17.81 -3.93 -22.45
CA THR A 66 16.88 -2.79 -22.37
C THR A 66 15.77 -2.86 -23.43
N GLY A 67 15.79 -3.89 -24.29
CA GLY A 67 14.71 -4.14 -25.24
C GLY A 67 13.41 -4.49 -24.49
N ALA A 68 12.28 -4.13 -25.08
CA ALA A 68 10.98 -4.35 -24.46
C ALA A 68 10.80 -5.82 -24.03
N ARG A 69 10.33 -6.02 -22.79
CA ARG A 69 9.96 -7.34 -22.24
C ARG A 69 11.05 -8.41 -22.42
N SER A 70 12.31 -8.05 -22.15
CA SER A 70 13.49 -8.91 -22.32
C SER A 70 14.05 -9.49 -21.01
N VAL A 71 13.58 -9.03 -19.85
CA VAL A 71 14.08 -9.44 -18.53
C VAL A 71 12.94 -9.82 -17.58
N ASP A 72 13.13 -10.89 -16.80
CA ASP A 72 12.27 -11.21 -15.66
C ASP A 72 12.90 -10.62 -14.40
N LEU A 73 12.12 -9.90 -13.60
CA LEU A 73 12.60 -9.21 -12.40
C LEU A 73 11.92 -9.81 -11.16
N VAL A 74 12.73 -10.24 -10.20
CA VAL A 74 12.28 -10.68 -8.87
C VAL A 74 12.66 -9.61 -7.86
N VAL A 75 11.70 -9.16 -7.07
CA VAL A 75 11.93 -8.11 -6.06
C VAL A 75 11.37 -8.54 -4.72
N HIS A 76 12.02 -8.11 -3.64
CA HIS A 76 11.53 -8.34 -2.29
C HIS A 76 11.30 -7.03 -1.56
N SER A 77 10.19 -6.95 -0.79
CA SER A 77 9.94 -5.82 0.11
C SER A 77 10.07 -4.46 -0.61
N THR A 78 10.93 -3.56 -0.12
CA THR A 78 11.25 -2.25 -0.71
C THR A 78 11.75 -2.32 -2.16
N GLY A 79 12.37 -3.43 -2.59
CA GLY A 79 12.85 -3.59 -3.96
C GLY A 79 11.74 -3.44 -5.00
N ALA A 80 10.49 -3.70 -4.63
CA ALA A 80 9.34 -3.48 -5.51
C ALA A 80 9.10 -1.99 -5.81
N LEU A 81 9.27 -1.11 -4.81
CA LEU A 81 9.17 0.33 -5.00
C LEU A 81 10.30 0.85 -5.88
N VAL A 82 11.53 0.35 -5.67
CA VAL A 82 12.69 0.69 -6.51
C VAL A 82 12.44 0.29 -7.96
N ALA A 83 11.98 -0.95 -8.21
CA ALA A 83 11.71 -1.44 -9.56
C ALA A 83 10.58 -0.67 -10.26
N ARG A 84 9.46 -0.45 -9.56
CA ARG A 84 8.30 0.31 -10.07
C ARG A 84 8.69 1.76 -10.39
N TYR A 85 9.45 2.39 -9.51
CA TYR A 85 9.88 3.77 -9.72
C TYR A 85 10.92 3.88 -10.85
N TRP A 86 11.85 2.94 -10.94
CA TRP A 86 12.81 2.89 -12.04
C TRP A 86 12.12 2.70 -13.39
N MET A 87 11.19 1.75 -13.50
CA MET A 87 10.51 1.49 -14.78
C MET A 87 9.66 2.69 -15.24
N THR A 88 8.96 3.35 -14.31
CA THR A 88 8.09 4.50 -14.62
C THR A 88 8.88 5.77 -14.92
N ARG A 89 10.08 5.90 -14.37
CA ARG A 89 10.96 7.05 -14.62
C ARG A 89 11.71 6.97 -15.95
N PHE A 90 12.20 5.79 -16.33
CA PHE A 90 13.14 5.65 -17.46
C PHE A 90 12.57 5.01 -18.72
N PHE A 91 11.36 4.46 -18.65
CA PHE A 91 10.73 3.77 -19.77
C PHE A 91 9.31 4.23 -19.98
N ARG A 92 8.70 3.72 -21.05
CA ARG A 92 7.26 3.77 -21.31
C ARG A 92 6.71 2.35 -21.22
N PRO A 93 5.40 2.15 -21.01
CA PRO A 93 4.83 0.82 -20.84
C PRO A 93 5.15 -0.19 -21.95
N ASP A 94 5.26 0.27 -23.20
CA ASP A 94 5.58 -0.51 -24.40
C ASP A 94 7.08 -0.69 -24.67
N THR A 95 7.95 0.15 -24.08
CA THR A 95 9.40 0.03 -24.20
C THR A 95 10.08 -0.54 -22.96
N ASN A 96 9.30 -0.82 -21.91
CA ASN A 96 9.81 -1.30 -20.64
C ASN A 96 10.49 -2.67 -20.78
N PRO A 97 11.72 -2.85 -20.27
CA PRO A 97 12.44 -4.10 -20.42
C PRO A 97 11.91 -5.25 -19.57
N ILE A 98 11.12 -4.96 -18.53
CA ILE A 98 10.57 -5.99 -17.65
C ILE A 98 9.44 -6.71 -18.38
N HIS A 99 9.58 -8.03 -18.54
CA HIS A 99 8.53 -8.92 -18.99
C HIS A 99 7.69 -9.38 -17.80
N ARG A 100 8.31 -10.13 -16.89
CA ARG A 100 7.65 -10.64 -15.68
C ARG A 100 8.19 -9.92 -14.46
N LEU A 101 7.31 -9.53 -13.57
CA LEU A 101 7.67 -8.90 -12.31
C LEU A 101 7.10 -9.73 -11.15
N LEU A 102 7.96 -10.56 -10.56
CA LEU A 102 7.61 -11.32 -9.37
C LEU A 102 7.97 -10.49 -8.14
N MET A 103 6.96 -10.12 -7.37
CA MET A 103 7.12 -9.39 -6.12
C MET A 103 6.89 -10.32 -4.93
N LEU A 104 7.91 -10.50 -4.10
CA LEU A 104 7.87 -11.30 -2.89
C LEU A 104 7.72 -10.35 -1.69
N ALA A 105 6.56 -10.41 -1.03
CA ALA A 105 6.17 -9.53 0.06
C ALA A 105 6.49 -8.04 -0.16
N PRO A 106 6.05 -7.43 -1.29
CA PRO A 106 6.38 -6.05 -1.62
C PRO A 106 5.71 -5.06 -0.67
N ALA A 107 6.38 -3.97 -0.32
CA ALA A 107 5.78 -2.86 0.43
C ALA A 107 5.12 -1.84 -0.51
N ASN A 108 4.24 -2.29 -1.41
CA ASN A 108 3.68 -1.47 -2.50
C ASN A 108 2.95 -0.21 -2.03
N PHE A 109 2.34 -0.27 -0.85
CA PHE A 109 1.64 0.85 -0.18
C PHE A 109 2.14 1.08 1.25
N GLY A 110 3.43 0.82 1.46
CA GLY A 110 4.12 1.02 2.73
C GLY A 110 4.09 -0.20 3.67
N SER A 111 4.64 -0.01 4.87
CA SER A 111 4.72 -1.02 5.92
C SER A 111 4.59 -0.37 7.31
N PRO A 112 3.84 -0.98 8.25
CA PRO A 112 3.78 -0.53 9.65
C PRO A 112 5.13 -0.49 10.36
N HIS A 113 6.13 -1.22 9.84
CA HIS A 113 7.45 -1.34 10.44
C HIS A 113 8.37 -0.17 10.12
N ALA A 114 8.06 0.65 9.11
CA ALA A 114 8.86 1.83 8.81
C ALA A 114 8.98 2.77 10.03
N HIS A 115 7.90 2.92 10.81
CA HIS A 115 7.89 3.68 12.07
C HIS A 115 8.67 2.98 13.20
N LYS A 116 8.63 1.63 13.25
CA LYS A 116 9.32 0.83 14.28
C LYS A 116 10.80 0.63 13.97
N GLY A 117 11.24 0.76 12.71
CA GLY A 117 12.63 0.59 12.27
C GLY A 117 13.60 1.52 12.98
N LEU A 118 13.14 2.73 13.34
CA LEU A 118 13.90 3.71 14.11
C LEU A 118 14.14 3.29 15.58
N SER A 119 13.27 2.46 16.18
CA SER A 119 13.29 2.14 17.62
C SER A 119 13.54 0.66 17.96
N PHE A 120 13.24 -0.25 17.04
CA PHE A 120 13.31 -1.71 17.20
C PHE A 120 14.57 -2.32 16.59
N LEU A 121 14.98 -1.86 15.40
CA LEU A 121 16.19 -2.38 14.72
C LEU A 121 17.46 -2.10 15.53
N GLY A 122 17.51 -0.95 16.21
CA GLY A 122 18.61 -0.54 17.07
C GLY A 122 18.76 -1.35 18.37
N ARG A 123 17.72 -2.12 18.78
CA ARG A 123 17.74 -2.86 20.06
C ARG A 123 17.66 -4.38 19.92
N VAL A 124 17.00 -4.90 18.89
CA VAL A 124 16.69 -6.34 18.82
C VAL A 124 17.56 -7.11 17.82
N VAL A 125 17.99 -6.49 16.71
CA VAL A 125 18.56 -7.25 15.59
C VAL A 125 20.09 -7.24 15.54
N LYS A 126 20.76 -6.24 16.13
CA LYS A 126 22.23 -6.13 16.09
C LYS A 126 22.81 -5.82 17.46
N GLY A 127 23.12 -6.86 18.23
CA GLY A 127 24.02 -6.71 19.37
C GLY A 127 25.31 -6.00 18.95
N TYR A 128 25.58 -4.84 19.57
CA TYR A 128 26.86 -4.13 19.76
C TYR A 128 27.96 -4.17 18.67
N LYS A 129 27.67 -4.45 17.39
CA LYS A 129 28.68 -4.54 16.30
C LYS A 129 28.24 -3.91 14.97
N ALA A 130 27.51 -2.79 14.99
CA ALA A 130 27.28 -2.00 13.77
C ALA A 130 28.38 -0.93 13.60
N LYS A 131 29.22 -1.06 12.57
CA LYS A 131 30.29 -0.10 12.21
C LYS A 131 29.79 1.28 11.72
N ARG A 132 28.48 1.54 11.71
CA ARG A 132 27.87 2.85 11.43
C ARG A 132 26.66 3.02 12.35
N LEU A 133 26.87 3.69 13.48
CA LEU A 133 25.91 3.77 14.59
C LEU A 133 24.71 4.72 14.36
N PHE A 134 24.60 5.41 13.22
CA PHE A 134 23.64 6.52 13.07
C PHE A 134 22.75 6.52 11.82
N HIS A 135 23.04 5.71 10.79
CA HIS A 135 22.20 5.71 9.58
C HIS A 135 21.24 4.53 9.56
N THR A 136 19.96 4.84 9.31
CA THR A 136 18.86 3.87 9.24
C THR A 136 18.20 3.85 7.85
N GLY A 137 18.60 4.71 6.92
CA GLY A 137 17.93 4.87 5.63
C GLY A 137 16.69 5.73 5.75
N ARG A 138 16.75 6.82 6.52
CA ARG A 138 15.62 7.69 6.86
C ARG A 138 14.73 8.06 5.67
N GLN A 139 15.30 8.45 4.53
CA GLN A 139 14.47 8.84 3.35
C GLN A 139 13.75 7.63 2.74
N ILE A 140 14.40 6.46 2.71
CA ILE A 140 13.77 5.23 2.24
C ILE A 140 12.66 4.79 3.19
N LEU A 141 12.90 4.88 4.50
CA LEU A 141 11.88 4.59 5.52
C LEU A 141 10.68 5.54 5.43
N ARG A 142 10.89 6.83 5.15
CA ARG A 142 9.79 7.79 4.89
C ARG A 142 8.95 7.39 3.68
N GLY A 143 9.57 6.92 2.61
CA GLY A 143 8.81 6.41 1.45
C GLY A 143 8.11 5.08 1.71
N LEU A 144 8.61 4.26 2.64
CA LEU A 144 7.98 3.00 3.10
C LEU A 144 6.94 3.20 4.19
N GLU A 145 6.86 4.40 4.76
CA GLU A 145 5.86 4.73 5.75
C GLU A 145 4.45 4.48 5.20
N MET A 146 3.57 4.00 6.06
CA MET A 146 2.16 3.90 5.69
C MET A 146 1.64 5.29 5.34
N ALA A 147 0.81 5.37 4.31
CA ALA A 147 0.31 6.63 3.77
C ALA A 147 1.43 7.58 3.27
N SER A 148 2.54 7.07 2.74
CA SER A 148 3.56 7.93 2.13
C SER A 148 3.07 8.57 0.83
N ALA A 149 3.34 9.87 0.66
CA ALA A 149 3.06 10.57 -0.59
C ALA A 149 3.76 9.90 -1.79
N PHE A 150 4.97 9.36 -1.58
CA PHE A 150 5.72 8.62 -2.60
C PHE A 150 4.96 7.40 -3.16
N THR A 151 4.40 6.54 -2.30
CA THR A 151 3.66 5.35 -2.78
C THR A 151 2.31 5.74 -3.40
N TRP A 152 1.69 6.82 -2.91
CA TRP A 152 0.50 7.41 -3.51
C TRP A 152 0.77 7.89 -4.94
N ASP A 153 1.78 8.72 -5.14
CA ASP A 153 2.13 9.29 -6.45
C ASP A 153 2.62 8.23 -7.43
N LEU A 154 3.37 7.24 -6.94
CA LEU A 154 3.78 6.10 -7.75
C LEU A 154 2.56 5.30 -8.23
N ALA A 155 1.58 5.03 -7.37
CA ALA A 155 0.33 4.37 -7.76
C ALA A 155 -0.52 5.22 -8.72
N ARG A 156 -0.56 6.54 -8.54
CA ARG A 156 -1.18 7.46 -9.52
C ARG A 156 -0.54 7.30 -10.90
N THR A 157 0.78 7.11 -10.95
CA THR A 157 1.54 6.93 -12.20
C THR A 157 1.33 5.56 -12.83
N ASP A 158 1.46 4.48 -12.07
CA ASP A 158 1.53 3.12 -12.62
C ASP A 158 0.24 2.30 -12.53
N ARG A 159 -0.74 2.75 -11.73
CA ARG A 159 -2.06 2.12 -11.61
C ARG A 159 -3.21 3.01 -12.06
N PHE A 160 -3.11 4.34 -12.04
CA PHE A 160 -4.29 5.21 -12.31
C PHE A 160 -4.13 6.19 -13.47
N ASP A 161 -3.01 6.22 -14.19
CA ASP A 161 -2.89 7.03 -15.41
C ASP A 161 -3.64 6.35 -16.58
N PRO A 162 -4.76 6.90 -17.07
CA PRO A 162 -5.53 6.26 -18.16
C PRO A 162 -4.75 6.17 -19.48
N LYS A 163 -3.66 6.96 -19.64
CA LYS A 163 -2.84 6.98 -20.85
C LYS A 163 -1.70 5.95 -20.81
N GLN A 164 -1.33 5.46 -19.63
CA GLN A 164 -0.14 4.61 -19.43
C GLN A 164 -0.52 3.30 -18.71
N ARG A 165 -0.95 2.28 -19.48
CA ARG A 165 -1.19 0.93 -18.94
C ARG A 165 0.11 0.15 -18.80
N TRP A 166 0.61 0.00 -17.57
CA TRP A 166 1.90 -0.65 -17.25
C TRP A 166 1.84 -2.17 -17.12
N TYR A 167 0.67 -2.73 -16.80
CA TYR A 167 0.53 -4.13 -16.42
C TYR A 167 -0.52 -4.88 -17.24
N GLY A 168 -0.40 -6.21 -17.24
CA GLY A 168 -1.28 -7.12 -17.96
C GLY A 168 -0.72 -7.54 -19.32
N ARG A 169 -1.58 -8.13 -20.15
CA ARG A 169 -1.21 -8.62 -21.48
C ARG A 169 -0.52 -7.55 -22.32
N ASP A 170 0.53 -7.98 -23.02
CA ASP A 170 1.41 -7.17 -23.87
C ASP A 170 2.18 -6.09 -23.10
N ARG A 171 2.22 -6.19 -21.77
CA ARG A 171 2.89 -5.28 -20.83
C ARG A 171 3.63 -6.10 -19.77
N VAL A 172 3.84 -5.54 -18.57
CA VAL A 172 4.47 -6.26 -17.46
C VAL A 172 3.48 -7.27 -16.88
N LEU A 173 3.87 -8.55 -16.88
CA LEU A 173 3.15 -9.63 -16.22
C LEU A 173 3.56 -9.65 -14.75
N ALA A 174 2.88 -8.86 -13.92
CA ALA A 174 3.19 -8.74 -12.51
C ALA A 174 2.46 -9.80 -11.67
N THR A 175 3.19 -10.47 -10.78
CA THR A 175 2.64 -11.37 -9.77
C THR A 175 3.18 -10.98 -8.39
N VAL A 176 2.28 -10.76 -7.44
CA VAL A 176 2.58 -10.50 -6.04
C VAL A 176 2.31 -11.75 -5.22
N LEU A 177 3.31 -12.20 -4.46
CA LEU A 177 3.16 -13.26 -3.47
C LEU A 177 3.49 -12.67 -2.10
N VAL A 178 2.65 -12.89 -1.08
CA VAL A 178 2.87 -12.38 0.28
C VAL A 178 2.51 -13.43 1.32
N GLY A 179 3.28 -13.51 2.41
CA GLY A 179 2.98 -14.39 3.52
C GLY A 179 1.80 -13.91 4.36
N THR A 180 1.26 -14.77 5.20
CA THR A 180 0.17 -14.44 6.15
C THR A 180 0.56 -14.72 7.61
N LYS A 181 1.76 -15.26 7.84
CA LYS A 181 2.25 -15.62 9.17
C LYS A 181 3.24 -14.57 9.64
N GLY A 182 3.10 -14.13 10.89
CA GLY A 182 4.10 -13.31 11.55
C GLY A 182 5.37 -14.08 11.94
N TYR A 183 6.39 -13.35 12.41
CA TYR A 183 7.58 -13.94 13.02
C TYR A 183 7.27 -14.67 14.33
N SER A 184 8.16 -15.56 14.76
CA SER A 184 8.14 -16.22 16.06
C SER A 184 9.24 -15.70 17.00
N GLY A 185 9.19 -16.08 18.28
CA GLY A 185 10.20 -15.67 19.27
C GLY A 185 10.18 -14.17 19.54
N ILE A 186 11.34 -13.58 19.83
CA ILE A 186 11.47 -12.15 20.15
C ILE A 186 10.98 -11.26 18.99
N ALA A 187 11.22 -11.69 17.74
CA ALA A 187 10.78 -10.96 16.55
C ALA A 187 9.25 -10.86 16.43
N ALA A 188 8.48 -11.72 17.12
CA ALA A 188 7.03 -11.67 17.11
C ALA A 188 6.45 -10.36 17.67
N ALA A 189 7.21 -9.61 18.48
CA ALA A 189 6.81 -8.30 19.00
C ALA A 189 6.63 -7.25 17.89
N ALA A 190 7.20 -7.49 16.71
CA ALA A 190 7.06 -6.62 15.56
C ALA A 190 5.70 -6.84 14.84
N ASN A 191 5.22 -8.09 14.86
CA ASN A 191 4.04 -8.56 14.12
C ASN A 191 2.82 -7.66 14.31
N THR A 192 2.01 -7.58 13.25
CA THR A 192 0.76 -6.85 13.25
C THR A 192 -0.30 -7.73 12.57
N PRO A 193 -1.51 -7.88 13.13
CA PRO A 193 -2.57 -8.64 12.46
C PRO A 193 -2.79 -8.18 11.03
N GLY A 194 -2.95 -9.13 10.12
CA GLY A 194 -3.04 -8.92 8.68
C GLY A 194 -1.70 -8.74 7.98
N SER A 195 -0.58 -9.13 8.60
CA SER A 195 0.78 -8.96 8.06
C SER A 195 1.56 -10.28 7.99
N ASP A 196 2.55 -10.32 7.10
CA ASP A 196 3.55 -11.40 7.01
C ASP A 196 4.66 -11.29 8.08
N GLY A 197 4.42 -10.52 9.14
CA GLY A 197 5.42 -10.11 10.13
C GLY A 197 6.05 -8.75 9.85
N THR A 198 6.04 -8.24 8.61
CA THR A 198 6.59 -6.92 8.25
C THR A 198 5.60 -6.07 7.46
N VAL A 199 5.06 -6.59 6.37
CA VAL A 199 4.19 -5.89 5.42
C VAL A 199 2.75 -6.39 5.58
N LEU A 200 1.78 -5.49 5.51
CA LEU A 200 0.37 -5.88 5.52
C LEU A 200 0.03 -6.57 4.19
N VAL A 201 -0.75 -7.65 4.23
CA VAL A 201 -1.22 -8.35 3.04
C VAL A 201 -1.93 -7.37 2.08
N SER A 202 -2.71 -6.44 2.63
CA SER A 202 -3.40 -5.38 1.90
C SER A 202 -2.49 -4.33 1.26
N THR A 203 -1.32 -4.08 1.85
CA THR A 203 -0.32 -3.14 1.32
C THR A 203 0.61 -3.77 0.29
N ALA A 204 0.67 -5.10 0.26
CA ALA A 204 1.42 -5.83 -0.75
C ALA A 204 0.67 -5.95 -2.07
N ASN A 205 -0.64 -6.19 -2.02
CA ASN A 205 -1.46 -6.33 -3.22
C ASN A 205 -1.40 -5.07 -4.11
N LEU A 206 -1.01 -5.23 -5.38
CA LEU A 206 -0.87 -4.14 -6.36
C LEU A 206 -2.18 -3.86 -7.13
N ASP A 207 -3.32 -4.20 -6.56
CA ASP A 207 -4.65 -3.96 -7.11
C ASP A 207 -5.43 -2.92 -6.26
N PRO A 208 -4.97 -1.65 -6.19
CA PRO A 208 -5.62 -0.64 -5.37
C PRO A 208 -6.92 -0.16 -6.00
N SER A 209 -7.81 0.44 -5.21
CA SER A 209 -8.89 1.29 -5.73
C SER A 209 -8.62 2.73 -5.36
N TYR A 210 -9.12 3.68 -6.16
CA TYR A 210 -9.06 5.09 -5.84
C TYR A 210 -10.47 5.67 -5.77
N MET A 211 -10.73 6.49 -4.76
CA MET A 211 -11.98 7.24 -4.59
C MET A 211 -11.65 8.69 -4.29
N ARG A 212 -12.35 9.61 -4.96
CA ARG A 212 -12.30 11.04 -4.65
C ARG A 212 -13.69 11.51 -4.27
N PHE A 213 -13.80 12.10 -3.08
CA PHE A 213 -15.01 12.75 -2.59
C PHE A 213 -14.79 14.26 -2.58
N ASP A 214 -15.65 14.99 -3.27
CA ASP A 214 -15.65 16.44 -3.29
C ASP A 214 -16.79 16.99 -2.44
N PHE A 215 -16.44 17.45 -1.23
CA PHE A 215 -17.35 18.14 -0.33
C PHE A 215 -17.28 19.65 -0.51
N ALA A 216 -16.43 20.19 -1.40
CA ALA A 216 -16.19 21.63 -1.46
C ALA A 216 -17.35 22.41 -2.09
N THR A 217 -18.06 21.79 -3.03
CA THR A 217 -19.15 22.43 -3.76
C THR A 217 -20.48 22.28 -3.05
N THR A 218 -20.85 21.03 -2.74
CA THR A 218 -22.12 20.65 -2.10
C THR A 218 -21.82 19.67 -0.97
N PRO A 219 -21.45 20.14 0.24
CA PRO A 219 -21.02 19.28 1.34
C PRO A 219 -22.03 18.20 1.75
N GLU A 220 -23.32 18.48 1.61
CA GLU A 220 -24.44 17.59 1.89
C GLU A 220 -24.66 16.51 0.82
N ALA A 221 -24.11 16.71 -0.38
CA ALA A 221 -24.21 15.80 -1.51
C ALA A 221 -22.88 15.77 -2.29
N PRO A 222 -21.80 15.23 -1.68
CA PRO A 222 -20.48 15.27 -2.28
C PRO A 222 -20.42 14.50 -3.60
N THR A 223 -19.70 15.02 -4.59
CA THR A 223 -19.49 14.26 -5.84
C THR A 223 -18.46 13.15 -5.60
N LEU A 224 -18.77 11.95 -6.09
CA LEU A 224 -17.93 10.76 -5.94
C LEU A 224 -17.35 10.35 -7.30
N GLU A 225 -16.02 10.34 -7.38
CA GLU A 225 -15.27 9.73 -8.48
C GLU A 225 -14.63 8.44 -7.98
N ILE A 226 -14.75 7.36 -8.76
CA ILE A 226 -14.15 6.06 -8.42
C ILE A 226 -13.35 5.59 -9.62
N LEU A 227 -12.07 5.30 -9.38
CA LEU A 227 -11.17 4.77 -10.39
C LEU A 227 -10.77 3.34 -10.01
N SER A 228 -10.95 2.43 -10.97
CA SER A 228 -10.32 1.12 -10.95
C SER A 228 -8.88 1.24 -11.46
N PRO A 229 -7.97 0.38 -10.99
CA PRO A 229 -6.60 0.41 -11.47
C PRO A 229 -6.55 -0.07 -12.92
N ASN A 230 -5.62 0.49 -13.69
CA ASN A 230 -5.43 0.19 -15.11
C ASN A 230 -4.62 -1.09 -15.29
N GLY A 231 -5.08 -2.02 -16.12
CA GLY A 231 -4.36 -3.29 -16.32
C GLY A 231 -4.33 -4.22 -15.10
N ALA A 232 -4.01 -5.47 -15.36
CA ALA A 232 -4.16 -6.55 -14.38
C ALA A 232 -2.84 -6.93 -13.72
N THR A 233 -2.91 -7.28 -12.44
CA THR A 233 -1.80 -7.82 -11.65
C THR A 233 -2.26 -9.04 -10.89
N ALA A 234 -1.45 -10.10 -10.87
CA ALA A 234 -1.76 -11.31 -10.12
C ALA A 234 -1.34 -11.16 -8.66
N PHE A 235 -2.09 -11.75 -7.73
CA PHE A 235 -1.85 -11.62 -6.30
C PHE A 235 -2.15 -12.95 -5.60
N CYS A 236 -1.30 -13.38 -4.67
CA CYS A 236 -1.56 -14.52 -3.80
C CYS A 236 -1.06 -14.27 -2.38
N ARG A 237 -1.93 -14.47 -1.40
CA ARG A 237 -1.54 -14.68 0.01
C ARG A 237 -1.16 -16.15 0.20
N ILE A 238 -0.09 -16.42 0.94
CA ILE A 238 0.45 -17.77 1.12
C ILE A 238 0.49 -18.10 2.62
N PRO A 239 -0.38 -19.01 3.10
CA PRO A 239 -0.37 -19.52 4.47
C PRO A 239 1.01 -19.99 4.91
N ARG A 240 1.30 -19.83 6.20
CA ARG A 240 2.56 -20.23 6.86
C ARG A 240 3.82 -19.46 6.47
N GLU A 241 3.87 -18.84 5.31
CA GLU A 241 4.98 -17.97 4.93
C GLU A 241 4.96 -16.68 5.76
N ASN A 242 6.16 -16.22 6.12
CA ASN A 242 6.40 -14.89 6.66
C ASN A 242 7.25 -14.07 5.67
N HIS A 243 7.57 -12.84 6.03
CA HIS A 243 8.31 -11.90 5.20
C HIS A 243 9.69 -12.42 4.74
N SER A 244 10.35 -13.26 5.54
CA SER A 244 11.69 -13.79 5.26
C SER A 244 11.64 -15.12 4.53
N THR A 245 10.75 -16.04 4.93
CA THR A 245 10.67 -17.40 4.36
C THR A 245 10.18 -17.37 2.91
N ILE A 246 9.29 -16.45 2.55
CA ILE A 246 8.81 -16.27 1.17
C ILE A 246 9.92 -15.87 0.19
N ALA A 247 11.00 -15.28 0.70
CA ALA A 247 12.18 -14.90 -0.05
C ALA A 247 13.35 -15.88 0.13
N ARG A 248 13.12 -17.03 0.79
CA ARG A 248 14.13 -18.07 1.06
C ARG A 248 15.34 -17.55 1.86
N LYS A 249 15.16 -16.53 2.71
CA LYS A 249 16.25 -15.94 3.52
C LYS A 249 16.60 -16.78 4.75
N ASP A 250 15.60 -17.37 5.38
CA ASP A 250 15.75 -18.16 6.61
C ASP A 250 15.79 -19.68 6.35
N GLY A 251 16.24 -20.08 5.16
CA GLY A 251 16.29 -21.50 4.75
C GLY A 251 15.15 -21.90 3.83
N ASN A 252 14.34 -22.89 4.22
CA ASN A 252 13.30 -23.44 3.35
C ASN A 252 12.05 -22.55 3.31
N PHE A 253 11.30 -22.65 2.21
CA PHE A 253 9.93 -22.13 2.15
C PHE A 253 9.08 -22.82 3.22
N ALA A 254 8.30 -22.03 3.96
CA ALA A 254 7.43 -22.57 5.00
C ALA A 254 6.17 -23.24 4.40
N ASN A 255 5.83 -22.90 3.16
CA ASN A 255 4.75 -23.54 2.43
C ASN A 255 5.29 -24.25 1.17
N PRO A 256 5.04 -25.57 1.02
CA PRO A 256 5.52 -26.33 -0.13
C PRO A 256 4.95 -25.86 -1.48
N VAL A 257 3.86 -25.08 -1.50
CA VAL A 257 3.31 -24.52 -2.75
C VAL A 257 4.12 -23.32 -3.27
N THR A 258 4.88 -22.64 -2.40
CA THR A 258 5.58 -21.39 -2.73
C THR A 258 6.50 -21.52 -3.95
N PRO A 259 7.37 -22.56 -4.07
CA PRO A 259 8.20 -22.74 -5.27
C PRO A 259 7.39 -22.88 -6.56
N THR A 260 6.25 -23.59 -6.51
CA THR A 260 5.37 -23.78 -7.66
C THR A 260 4.73 -22.48 -8.11
N LEU A 261 4.29 -21.63 -7.17
CA LEU A 261 3.73 -20.31 -7.47
C LEU A 261 4.80 -19.37 -8.05
N ILE A 262 6.01 -19.40 -7.51
CA ILE A 262 7.16 -18.67 -8.04
C ILE A 262 7.46 -19.11 -9.48
N ALA A 263 7.47 -20.42 -9.74
CA ALA A 263 7.70 -20.97 -11.08
C ALA A 263 6.60 -20.55 -12.06
N ALA A 264 5.33 -20.63 -11.66
CA ALA A 264 4.20 -20.17 -12.47
C ALA A 264 4.33 -18.68 -12.82
N ALA A 265 4.63 -17.83 -11.83
CA ALA A 265 4.83 -16.39 -12.03
C ALA A 265 5.98 -16.06 -12.98
N LEU A 266 7.04 -16.87 -13.00
CA LEU A 266 8.23 -16.66 -13.85
C LEU A 266 8.13 -17.37 -15.21
N THR A 267 7.09 -18.15 -15.45
CA THR A 267 6.91 -18.89 -16.72
C THR A 267 5.62 -18.54 -17.46
N VAL A 268 4.70 -17.81 -16.85
CA VAL A 268 3.48 -17.31 -17.50
C VAL A 268 3.81 -16.42 -18.70
N ASP A 269 3.03 -16.49 -19.77
CA ASP A 269 3.13 -15.60 -20.93
C ASP A 269 1.81 -14.87 -21.15
N ASP A 270 1.72 -14.01 -22.18
CA ASP A 270 0.51 -13.21 -22.43
C ASP A 270 -0.73 -14.06 -22.62
N ALA A 271 -0.59 -15.21 -23.29
CA ALA A 271 -1.71 -16.11 -23.54
C ALA A 271 -2.21 -16.76 -22.24
N GLY A 272 -1.30 -17.13 -21.34
CA GLY A 272 -1.62 -17.75 -20.06
C GLY A 272 -1.94 -16.78 -18.92
N PHE A 273 -1.74 -15.46 -19.09
CA PHE A 273 -1.83 -14.53 -17.95
C PHE A 273 -3.21 -14.45 -17.33
N ASP A 274 -4.28 -14.47 -18.14
CA ASP A 274 -5.66 -14.44 -17.61
C ASP A 274 -6.00 -15.72 -16.81
N ALA A 275 -5.50 -16.88 -17.25
CA ALA A 275 -5.64 -18.12 -16.51
C ALA A 275 -4.83 -18.10 -15.19
N HIS A 276 -3.65 -17.49 -15.20
CA HIS A 276 -2.84 -17.29 -13.99
C HIS A 276 -3.53 -16.39 -12.97
N LEU A 277 -4.18 -15.30 -13.42
CA LEU A 277 -5.00 -14.44 -12.56
C LEU A 277 -6.15 -15.22 -11.90
N ALA A 278 -6.87 -16.01 -12.71
CA ALA A 278 -7.99 -16.81 -12.22
C ALA A 278 -7.54 -17.88 -11.22
N GLU A 279 -6.42 -18.55 -11.48
CA GLU A 279 -5.88 -19.58 -10.59
C GLU A 279 -5.42 -19.00 -9.24
N LEU A 280 -4.67 -17.88 -9.24
CA LEU A 280 -4.30 -17.24 -7.98
C LEU A 280 -5.52 -16.70 -7.22
N SER A 281 -6.57 -16.25 -7.92
CA SER A 281 -7.83 -15.85 -7.29
C SER A 281 -8.53 -17.04 -6.61
N ARG A 282 -8.53 -18.22 -7.26
CA ARG A 282 -9.06 -19.47 -6.71
C ARG A 282 -8.28 -19.89 -5.46
N ILE A 283 -6.95 -19.90 -5.54
CA ILE A 283 -6.05 -20.25 -4.42
C ILE A 283 -6.24 -19.27 -3.26
N ASN A 284 -6.35 -17.97 -3.52
CA ASN A 284 -6.64 -16.98 -2.46
C ASN A 284 -7.94 -17.26 -1.72
N ALA A 285 -9.00 -17.61 -2.45
CA ALA A 285 -10.29 -17.93 -1.85
C ALA A 285 -10.19 -19.18 -0.95
N GLU A 286 -9.38 -20.17 -1.34
CA GLU A 286 -9.08 -21.35 -0.54
C GLU A 286 -8.29 -21.00 0.72
N HIS A 287 -7.14 -20.33 0.59
CA HIS A 287 -6.32 -19.90 1.71
C HIS A 287 -7.07 -18.99 2.70
N ARG A 288 -7.95 -18.10 2.23
CA ARG A 288 -8.80 -17.30 3.11
C ARG A 288 -9.75 -18.15 3.94
N ARG A 289 -10.37 -19.17 3.34
CA ARG A 289 -11.27 -20.07 4.08
C ARG A 289 -10.50 -20.86 5.13
N GLU A 290 -9.31 -21.35 4.80
CA GLU A 290 -8.43 -22.07 5.74
C GLU A 290 -8.04 -21.21 6.95
N GLU A 291 -7.83 -19.91 6.73
CA GLU A 291 -7.33 -18.98 7.73
C GLU A 291 -8.42 -18.12 8.40
N ALA A 292 -9.70 -18.30 8.03
CA ALA A 292 -10.81 -17.42 8.45
C ALA A 292 -11.06 -17.40 9.96
N ALA A 293 -10.77 -18.50 10.66
CA ALA A 293 -10.99 -18.61 12.10
C ALA A 293 -9.93 -17.89 12.96
N THR A 294 -8.83 -17.43 12.35
CA THR A 294 -7.70 -16.85 13.08
C THR A 294 -7.71 -15.32 12.93
N PRO A 295 -7.93 -14.54 14.01
CA PRO A 295 -7.98 -13.07 13.95
C PRO A 295 -6.75 -12.40 13.33
N TYR A 296 -5.57 -13.01 13.52
CA TYR A 296 -4.32 -12.54 12.93
C TYR A 296 -4.36 -12.56 11.39
N THR A 297 -5.07 -13.52 10.79
CA THR A 297 -5.14 -13.74 9.34
C THR A 297 -6.46 -13.31 8.72
N HIS A 298 -7.33 -12.62 9.46
CA HIS A 298 -8.53 -12.00 8.89
C HIS A 298 -8.21 -11.16 7.64
N GLY A 299 -9.23 -10.92 6.83
CA GLY A 299 -9.15 -9.98 5.72
C GLY A 299 -9.07 -8.53 6.19
N TYR A 300 -7.93 -7.86 5.98
CA TYR A 300 -7.78 -6.44 6.31
C TYR A 300 -7.73 -5.58 5.03
N GLN A 301 -8.28 -4.37 5.07
CA GLN A 301 -8.07 -3.32 4.07
C GLN A 301 -7.14 -2.26 4.63
N ASN A 302 -6.23 -1.74 3.80
CA ASN A 302 -5.52 -0.50 4.09
C ASN A 302 -6.26 0.66 3.39
N THR A 303 -6.77 1.64 4.13
CA THR A 303 -7.41 2.82 3.54
C THR A 303 -6.53 4.04 3.79
N VAL A 304 -5.91 4.57 2.75
CA VAL A 304 -5.10 5.77 2.82
C VAL A 304 -5.97 6.97 2.49
N PHE A 305 -6.14 7.87 3.44
CA PHE A 305 -6.79 9.15 3.24
C PHE A 305 -5.76 10.22 2.89
N ARG A 306 -6.10 11.08 1.93
CA ARG A 306 -5.44 12.37 1.66
C ARG A 306 -6.53 13.43 1.71
N VAL A 307 -6.35 14.47 2.52
CA VAL A 307 -7.31 15.58 2.61
C VAL A 307 -6.67 16.85 2.05
N ASP A 308 -7.35 17.44 1.07
CA ASP A 308 -7.01 18.73 0.47
C ASP A 308 -8.20 19.69 0.62
N ASP A 309 -7.96 20.99 0.50
CA ASP A 309 -9.02 21.98 0.36
C ASP A 309 -9.30 22.34 -1.11
N ASN A 310 -10.36 23.12 -1.34
CA ASN A 310 -10.77 23.58 -2.67
C ASN A 310 -9.79 24.56 -3.35
N HIS A 311 -8.75 25.02 -2.64
CA HIS A 311 -7.64 25.80 -3.20
C HIS A 311 -6.42 24.93 -3.50
N GLY A 312 -6.50 23.62 -3.23
CA GLY A 312 -5.43 22.65 -3.46
C GLY A 312 -4.40 22.60 -2.34
N ALA A 313 -4.63 23.26 -1.20
CA ALA A 313 -3.77 23.14 -0.04
C ALA A 313 -4.07 21.85 0.73
N MET A 314 -3.03 21.21 1.25
CA MET A 314 -3.20 20.02 2.10
C MET A 314 -3.78 20.42 3.47
N VAL A 315 -4.65 19.57 4.02
CA VAL A 315 -5.27 19.76 5.33
C VAL A 315 -4.58 18.84 6.34
N PRO A 316 -3.62 19.33 7.15
CA PRO A 316 -2.79 18.47 8.00
C PRO A 316 -3.51 18.01 9.28
N ASP A 317 -4.45 18.81 9.77
CA ASP A 317 -5.15 18.59 11.02
C ASP A 317 -6.63 18.34 10.75
N TYR A 318 -7.01 17.06 10.84
CA TYR A 318 -8.36 16.58 10.67
C TYR A 318 -8.63 15.35 11.52
N PHE A 319 -9.87 14.88 11.54
CA PHE A 319 -10.27 13.64 12.17
C PHE A 319 -11.37 12.99 11.31
N ILE A 320 -11.33 11.67 11.17
CA ILE A 320 -12.38 10.91 10.48
C ILE A 320 -13.06 10.03 11.52
N GLU A 321 -14.35 10.28 11.73
CA GLU A 321 -15.20 9.50 12.61
C GLU A 321 -15.97 8.47 11.80
N ALA A 322 -15.98 7.23 12.28
CA ALA A 322 -16.81 6.17 11.73
C ALA A 322 -17.78 5.69 12.82
N PHE A 323 -19.08 5.80 12.56
CA PHE A 323 -20.09 5.55 13.59
C PHE A 323 -21.36 4.94 13.00
N ALA A 324 -22.16 4.32 13.86
CA ALA A 324 -23.49 3.83 13.51
C ALA A 324 -24.54 4.75 14.13
N ARG A 325 -25.71 4.82 13.48
CA ARG A 325 -26.90 5.53 14.00
C ARG A 325 -27.92 4.53 14.54
N THR A 326 -28.79 5.00 15.43
CA THR A 326 -29.95 4.26 15.94
C THR A 326 -30.91 3.88 14.80
N ALA A 327 -31.86 2.97 15.07
CA ALA A 327 -32.78 2.47 14.02
C ALA A 327 -33.69 3.56 13.43
N ASP A 328 -33.96 4.62 14.18
CA ASP A 328 -34.70 5.81 13.74
C ASP A 328 -33.80 6.89 13.11
N ASP A 329 -32.51 6.61 12.96
CA ASP A 329 -31.47 7.43 12.34
C ASP A 329 -31.19 8.79 13.02
N ARG A 330 -31.77 9.03 14.21
CA ARG A 330 -31.66 10.31 14.92
C ARG A 330 -30.34 10.47 15.65
N ASP A 331 -29.98 9.45 16.43
CA ASP A 331 -28.87 9.52 17.38
C ASP A 331 -27.76 8.53 17.01
N GLU A 332 -26.59 8.71 17.62
CA GLU A 332 -25.51 7.73 17.54
C GLU A 332 -25.86 6.46 18.31
N ASP A 333 -25.64 5.30 17.70
CA ASP A 333 -25.70 4.01 18.40
C ASP A 333 -24.34 3.73 19.06
N ALA A 334 -24.17 4.23 20.29
CA ALA A 334 -22.91 4.16 21.03
C ALA A 334 -22.35 2.72 21.16
N ALA A 335 -23.23 1.71 21.30
CA ALA A 335 -22.82 0.32 21.46
C ALA A 335 -22.25 -0.27 20.16
N VAL A 336 -22.86 0.05 19.01
CA VAL A 336 -22.34 -0.36 17.70
C VAL A 336 -21.12 0.47 17.32
N THR A 337 -21.13 1.78 17.58
CA THR A 337 -19.98 2.66 17.33
C THR A 337 -18.75 2.20 18.12
N ALA A 338 -18.87 1.84 19.39
CA ALA A 338 -17.76 1.29 20.16
C ALA A 338 -17.16 0.02 19.51
N LYS A 339 -17.98 -0.84 18.90
CA LYS A 339 -17.48 -2.02 18.17
C LYS A 339 -16.83 -1.64 16.83
N ILE A 340 -17.33 -0.61 16.15
CA ILE A 340 -16.67 -0.07 14.95
C ILE A 340 -15.26 0.41 15.33
N GLN A 341 -15.13 1.18 16.40
CA GLN A 341 -13.85 1.73 16.85
C GLN A 341 -12.87 0.67 17.34
N ASN A 342 -13.34 -0.34 18.08
CA ASN A 342 -12.45 -1.33 18.71
C ASN A 342 -12.15 -2.55 17.82
N ASP A 343 -13.11 -2.98 16.98
CA ASP A 343 -13.00 -4.26 16.25
C ASP A 343 -12.82 -4.06 14.73
N ILE A 344 -13.38 -2.98 14.15
CA ILE A 344 -13.31 -2.71 12.72
C ILE A 344 -12.12 -1.82 12.41
N ILE A 345 -11.95 -0.69 13.12
CA ILE A 345 -10.79 0.19 12.99
C ILE A 345 -9.62 -0.42 13.79
N ALA A 346 -8.81 -1.23 13.11
CA ALA A 346 -7.74 -1.97 13.76
C ALA A 346 -6.51 -1.12 14.08
N SER A 347 -6.25 -0.04 13.33
CA SER A 347 -5.21 0.95 13.63
C SER A 347 -5.34 2.18 12.74
N VAL A 348 -4.94 3.34 13.25
CA VAL A 348 -4.75 4.58 12.48
C VAL A 348 -3.28 4.98 12.55
N GLN A 349 -2.68 5.33 11.41
CA GLN A 349 -1.31 5.83 11.31
C GLN A 349 -1.31 7.16 10.56
N ILE A 350 -0.76 8.19 11.21
CA ILE A 350 -0.58 9.52 10.62
C ILE A 350 0.81 9.57 10.02
N ASN A 351 0.92 9.96 8.75
CA ASN A 351 2.22 10.13 8.12
C ASN A 351 3.01 11.26 8.81
N GLN A 352 4.27 11.01 9.14
CA GLN A 352 5.12 11.91 9.93
C GLN A 352 5.64 13.12 9.14
N VAL A 353 5.64 13.04 7.81
CA VAL A 353 6.09 14.14 6.94
C VAL A 353 4.90 14.98 6.48
N PHE A 354 3.81 14.32 6.07
CA PHE A 354 2.61 14.96 5.56
C PHE A 354 1.39 14.43 6.32
N SER A 355 1.03 15.04 7.45
CA SER A 355 -0.08 14.56 8.31
C SER A 355 -1.47 14.66 7.64
N SER A 356 -1.56 15.31 6.48
CA SER A 356 -2.71 15.25 5.57
C SER A 356 -2.97 13.83 5.06
N PHE A 357 -1.94 12.99 5.04
CA PHE A 357 -2.00 11.57 4.70
C PHE A 357 -2.14 10.69 5.95
N ARG A 358 -3.13 9.80 5.95
CA ARG A 358 -3.37 8.86 7.06
C ARG A 358 -3.76 7.48 6.55
N ALA A 359 -3.19 6.44 7.12
CA ALA A 359 -3.59 5.06 6.84
C ALA A 359 -4.50 4.53 7.96
N ILE A 360 -5.68 4.06 7.59
CA ILE A 360 -6.61 3.37 8.48
C ILE A 360 -6.67 1.91 8.06
N LYS A 361 -6.29 1.02 8.97
CA LYS A 361 -6.40 -0.43 8.78
C LYS A 361 -7.78 -0.88 9.21
N ILE A 362 -8.57 -1.42 8.29
CA ILE A 362 -9.94 -1.87 8.51
C ILE A 362 -10.00 -3.40 8.50
N ASN A 363 -10.54 -4.00 9.55
CA ASN A 363 -10.82 -5.44 9.61
C ASN A 363 -12.14 -5.73 8.87
N CYS A 364 -12.05 -6.21 7.64
CA CYS A 364 -13.20 -6.43 6.77
C CYS A 364 -14.08 -7.59 7.25
N ASP A 365 -13.49 -8.60 7.90
CA ASP A 365 -14.25 -9.73 8.44
C ASP A 365 -15.11 -9.30 9.64
N ARG A 366 -14.58 -8.39 10.47
CA ARG A 366 -15.36 -7.75 11.54
C ARG A 366 -16.40 -6.79 10.99
N LEU A 367 -16.08 -6.04 9.94
CA LEU A 367 -17.03 -5.19 9.25
C LEU A 367 -18.20 -5.98 8.66
N GLN A 368 -17.92 -7.12 8.02
CA GLN A 368 -18.92 -8.03 7.49
C GLN A 368 -19.88 -8.50 8.59
N THR A 369 -19.33 -9.08 9.67
CA THR A 369 -20.13 -9.70 10.74
C THR A 369 -20.86 -8.69 11.65
N LEU A 370 -20.29 -7.50 11.85
CA LEU A 370 -20.87 -6.49 12.74
C LEU A 370 -21.84 -5.55 12.03
N LEU A 371 -21.60 -5.26 10.75
CA LEU A 371 -22.40 -4.30 9.98
C LEU A 371 -23.19 -4.96 8.85
N ILE A 372 -22.52 -5.59 7.88
CA ILE A 372 -23.17 -6.08 6.65
C ILE A 372 -24.20 -7.17 6.97
N ASP A 373 -23.81 -8.20 7.71
CA ASP A 373 -24.69 -9.34 8.07
C ASP A 373 -25.87 -8.91 8.96
N ARG A 374 -25.74 -7.76 9.62
CA ARG A 374 -26.78 -7.16 10.47
C ARG A 374 -27.56 -6.06 9.77
N ASN A 375 -27.33 -5.84 8.48
CA ASN A 375 -27.94 -4.80 7.68
C ASN A 375 -27.82 -3.39 8.32
N ARG A 376 -26.60 -3.05 8.78
CA ARG A 376 -26.31 -1.76 9.42
C ARG A 376 -25.43 -0.88 8.50
N PRO A 377 -25.86 0.35 8.18
CA PRO A 377 -25.04 1.29 7.43
C PRO A 377 -23.85 1.78 8.28
N LEU A 378 -22.85 2.34 7.62
CA LEU A 378 -21.74 3.04 8.27
C LEU A 378 -21.83 4.53 7.95
N ASN A 379 -21.71 5.39 8.95
CA ASN A 379 -21.61 6.83 8.74
C ASN A 379 -20.15 7.25 8.91
N LEU A 380 -19.67 8.09 7.99
CA LEU A 380 -18.37 8.74 8.07
C LEU A 380 -18.55 10.25 8.24
N ARG A 381 -17.74 10.87 9.08
CA ARG A 381 -17.69 12.33 9.23
C ARG A 381 -16.25 12.77 9.25
N ILE A 382 -15.99 13.95 8.68
CA ILE A 382 -14.69 14.61 8.73
C ILE A 382 -14.82 15.89 9.54
N THR A 383 -13.86 16.10 10.44
CA THR A 383 -13.65 17.36 11.17
C THR A 383 -12.26 17.86 10.83
N ALA A 384 -12.08 19.17 10.58
CA ALA A 384 -10.81 19.75 10.16
C ALA A 384 -10.52 21.07 10.87
N SER A 385 -9.23 21.38 11.04
CA SER A 385 -8.73 22.57 11.73
C SER A 385 -7.90 23.45 10.79
N PRO A 386 -8.01 24.79 10.89
CA PRO A 386 -8.77 25.53 11.91
C PRO A 386 -10.27 25.59 11.59
N GLU A 387 -11.13 25.64 12.61
CA GLU A 387 -12.57 25.84 12.43
C GLU A 387 -12.86 27.32 12.10
N PHE A 388 -13.63 27.56 11.04
CA PHE A 388 -13.91 28.91 10.57
C PHE A 388 -14.75 29.72 11.58
N GLY A 389 -15.70 29.07 12.25
CA GLY A 389 -16.49 29.70 13.32
C GLY A 389 -15.66 30.22 14.50
N GLU A 390 -14.52 29.59 14.79
CA GLU A 390 -13.61 30.03 15.87
C GLU A 390 -12.66 31.14 15.41
N THR A 391 -12.14 31.05 14.19
CA THR A 391 -11.17 32.04 13.68
C THR A 391 -11.82 33.32 13.17
N GLY A 392 -13.08 33.26 12.73
CA GLY A 392 -13.82 34.37 12.12
C GLY A 392 -13.22 34.92 10.81
N SER A 393 -12.18 34.28 10.27
CA SER A 393 -11.39 34.82 9.15
C SER A 393 -11.10 33.76 8.09
N VAL A 394 -10.53 32.61 8.46
CA VAL A 394 -10.24 31.49 7.54
C VAL A 394 -10.31 30.15 8.26
N GLY A 395 -10.91 29.15 7.63
CA GLY A 395 -10.97 27.81 8.22
C GLY A 395 -11.90 26.87 7.47
N TYR A 396 -12.33 25.82 8.15
CA TYR A 396 -13.28 24.84 7.65
C TYR A 396 -14.55 24.91 8.50
N ASN A 397 -15.72 24.69 7.90
CA ASN A 397 -16.97 24.53 8.63
C ASN A 397 -17.28 23.04 8.66
N THR A 398 -16.68 22.33 9.61
CA THR A 398 -16.80 20.86 9.65
C THR A 398 -17.51 20.33 10.89
N LEU A 399 -17.73 21.21 11.88
CA LEU A 399 -18.42 20.86 13.13
C LEU A 399 -19.94 21.04 13.06
N ASP A 400 -20.44 21.87 12.14
CA ASP A 400 -21.88 22.05 11.97
C ASP A 400 -22.48 20.82 11.25
N TYR A 401 -23.53 20.25 11.85
CA TYR A 401 -24.19 19.01 11.43
C TYR A 401 -24.69 19.06 9.98
N HIS A 402 -24.87 20.28 9.45
CA HIS A 402 -25.28 20.57 8.08
C HIS A 402 -24.15 21.06 7.16
N ALA A 403 -22.96 21.41 7.68
CA ALA A 403 -21.88 22.04 6.89
C ALA A 403 -20.86 21.05 6.31
N THR A 404 -20.66 19.90 6.97
CA THR A 404 -20.13 18.68 6.33
C THR A 404 -20.99 17.52 6.79
N GLY A 405 -22.05 17.23 6.01
CA GLY A 405 -22.97 16.14 6.31
C GLY A 405 -22.21 14.83 6.54
N SER A 406 -22.65 14.04 7.52
CA SER A 406 -22.12 12.68 7.66
C SER A 406 -22.42 11.88 6.40
N LEU A 407 -21.38 11.37 5.74
CA LEU A 407 -21.53 10.48 4.60
C LEU A 407 -22.07 9.13 5.09
N ARG A 408 -23.35 8.87 4.80
CA ARG A 408 -23.94 7.55 5.00
C ARG A 408 -23.49 6.62 3.88
N ILE A 409 -22.85 5.53 4.26
CA ILE A 409 -22.51 4.41 3.37
C ILE A 409 -23.53 3.31 3.64
N ASP A 410 -24.42 3.10 2.66
CA ASP A 410 -25.42 2.04 2.75
C ASP A 410 -24.77 0.65 2.71
N VAL A 411 -25.49 -0.32 3.28
CA VAL A 411 -25.01 -1.70 3.46
C VAL A 411 -24.55 -2.33 2.14
N GLY A 412 -25.28 -2.08 1.05
CA GLY A 412 -24.94 -2.59 -0.29
C GLY A 412 -23.60 -2.07 -0.83
N GLU A 413 -23.15 -0.91 -0.35
CA GLU A 413 -21.90 -0.27 -0.78
C GLU A 413 -20.70 -0.69 0.08
N LEU A 414 -20.93 -1.14 1.32
CA LEU A 414 -19.86 -1.50 2.26
C LEU A 414 -18.91 -2.55 1.68
N GLY A 415 -19.43 -3.63 1.08
CA GLY A 415 -18.60 -4.68 0.47
C GLY A 415 -17.86 -4.23 -0.81
N ARG A 416 -18.27 -3.11 -1.41
CA ARG A 416 -17.58 -2.50 -2.56
C ARG A 416 -16.43 -1.61 -2.10
N ILE A 417 -16.64 -0.86 -1.03
CA ILE A 417 -15.67 0.11 -0.46
C ILE A 417 -14.63 -0.59 0.44
N PHE A 418 -15.04 -1.56 1.25
CA PHE A 418 -14.18 -2.29 2.18
C PHE A 418 -13.98 -3.71 1.69
N ARG A 419 -12.89 -3.92 0.93
CA ARG A 419 -12.50 -5.22 0.42
C ARG A 419 -11.25 -5.72 1.13
N PRO A 420 -11.25 -6.95 1.65
CA PRO A 420 -10.07 -7.53 2.28
C PRO A 420 -8.91 -7.65 1.29
N ASP A 421 -7.68 -7.58 1.82
CA ASP A 421 -6.39 -7.66 1.12
C ASP A 421 -6.21 -6.63 0.00
N ARG A 422 -6.82 -5.44 0.15
CA ARG A 422 -6.71 -4.33 -0.80
C ARG A 422 -6.22 -3.04 -0.14
N THR A 423 -5.55 -2.18 -0.90
CA THR A 423 -5.40 -0.76 -0.54
C THR A 423 -6.44 0.11 -1.24
N LEU A 424 -7.15 0.96 -0.49
CA LEU A 424 -8.01 2.02 -1.00
C LEU A 424 -7.31 3.37 -0.81
N LEU A 425 -7.15 4.13 -1.90
CA LEU A 425 -6.66 5.51 -1.88
C LEU A 425 -7.88 6.44 -1.92
N ALA A 426 -8.16 7.14 -0.81
CA ALA A 426 -9.32 8.02 -0.65
C ALA A 426 -8.86 9.47 -0.57
N GLN A 427 -9.16 10.27 -1.60
CA GLN A 427 -8.94 11.72 -1.57
C GLN A 427 -10.23 12.41 -1.14
N LEU A 428 -10.15 13.27 -0.13
CA LEU A 428 -11.25 14.11 0.31
C LEU A 428 -10.89 15.56 0.00
N VAL A 429 -11.79 16.28 -0.67
CA VAL A 429 -11.67 17.71 -0.91
C VAL A 429 -12.73 18.44 -0.11
N ILE A 430 -12.33 19.33 0.80
CA ILE A 430 -13.23 20.10 1.66
C ILE A 430 -13.20 21.59 1.31
N ARG A 431 -14.27 22.32 1.66
CA ARG A 431 -14.33 23.76 1.45
C ARG A 431 -13.54 24.51 2.51
N ARG A 432 -12.56 25.32 2.09
CA ARG A 432 -11.99 26.38 2.90
C ARG A 432 -12.86 27.62 2.82
N HIS A 433 -13.29 28.10 3.97
CA HIS A 433 -14.04 29.33 4.13
C HIS A 433 -13.08 30.48 4.37
N ILE A 434 -13.40 31.63 3.77
CA ILE A 434 -12.66 32.87 3.85
C ILE A 434 -13.70 33.97 4.10
N ALA A 435 -13.51 34.77 5.14
CA ALA A 435 -14.41 35.86 5.46
C ALA A 435 -14.24 37.01 4.46
N ASP A 436 -15.35 37.64 4.05
CA ASP A 436 -15.31 38.82 3.17
C ASP A 436 -14.53 39.98 3.79
N SER A 437 -14.46 40.03 5.13
CA SER A 437 -13.70 41.02 5.89
C SER A 437 -12.19 40.78 5.91
N LEU A 438 -11.69 39.66 5.36
CA LEU A 438 -10.27 39.34 5.38
C LEU A 438 -9.42 40.41 4.66
N VAL A 439 -9.97 40.98 3.58
CA VAL A 439 -9.38 42.12 2.87
C VAL A 439 -10.50 43.10 2.55
N SER A 440 -10.33 44.37 2.94
CA SER A 440 -11.26 45.44 2.57
C SER A 440 -10.49 46.63 2.03
N PHE A 441 -11.09 47.32 1.05
CA PHE A 441 -10.61 48.59 0.53
C PHE A 441 -11.52 49.70 1.07
N ARG A 442 -10.95 50.86 1.38
CA ARG A 442 -11.68 52.06 1.76
C ARG A 442 -11.16 53.22 0.92
N ASP A 443 -12.05 54.15 0.60
CA ASP A 443 -11.65 55.40 -0.06
C ASP A 443 -10.67 56.18 0.83
N ALA A 444 -9.70 56.85 0.20
CA ALA A 444 -8.82 57.77 0.90
C ALA A 444 -9.65 58.97 1.38
N PRO A 445 -9.45 59.46 2.62
CA PRO A 445 -10.10 60.69 3.05
C PRO A 445 -9.63 61.87 2.18
N ASP A 446 -10.58 62.72 1.79
CA ASP A 446 -10.36 63.95 1.00
C ASP A 446 -9.37 64.94 1.66
#